data_AF-A0A6I6UQ83-F1
#
_entry.id   AF-A0A6I6UQ83-F1
#
_cell.length_a   1.000
_cell.length_b   1.000
_cell.length_c   1.000
_cell.angle_alpha   90.00
_cell.angle_beta   90.00
_cell.angle_gamma   90.00
#
_symmetry.space_group_name_H-M   'P 1'
#
loop_
_entity.id
_entity.type
_entity.pdbx_description
1 polymer ?
#
loop_
_entity_poly.entity_id
_entity_poly.type
_entity_poly.pdbx_seq_one_letter_code
_entity_poly.pdbx_strand_id
1 'polypeptide(L)'
;MTEKGMSRGQPITFRLPSDTPDHVLKHLQKLKEKEKRNFSSKIAELVLNGVNDSIAKRREAITIPLPKGLDKSQRDWLKHEHSEALLGSIVYQLLSNPVRTASLLASLSSNSLDIDEALYLQEETAASHDTGREWSLDQVMDDTPEEVEEERSHSTDEELDNFDWDSAMKPKETVSEEPKEESMEDLLGDFLSQMNK
;
A
#
# COMPACT_ATOMS: atom_id res chain seq x y z
N MET A 1 -11.35 -27.07 -35.40
CA MET A 1 -12.71 -26.67 -35.00
C MET A 1 -12.57 -25.32 -34.31
N THR A 2 -12.97 -24.23 -34.96
CA THR A 2 -12.84 -22.88 -34.40
C THR A 2 -13.96 -22.68 -33.39
N GLU A 3 -13.61 -22.63 -32.11
CA GLU A 3 -14.56 -22.39 -31.02
C GLU A 3 -15.15 -20.98 -31.17
N LYS A 4 -16.42 -20.90 -31.56
CA LYS A 4 -17.13 -19.64 -31.71
C LYS A 4 -17.42 -19.10 -30.31
N GLY A 5 -16.62 -18.12 -29.87
CA GLY A 5 -16.80 -17.46 -28.57
C GLY A 5 -18.15 -16.76 -28.44
N MET A 6 -18.50 -16.34 -27.21
CA MET A 6 -19.75 -15.62 -26.93
C MET A 6 -19.81 -14.28 -27.69
N SER A 7 -20.95 -14.01 -28.32
CA SER A 7 -21.20 -12.77 -29.06
C SER A 7 -22.21 -11.86 -28.35
N ARG A 8 -22.09 -10.53 -28.53
CA ARG A 8 -23.08 -9.56 -28.05
C ARG A 8 -24.47 -9.87 -28.62
N GLY A 9 -25.50 -9.81 -27.79
CA GLY A 9 -26.88 -10.11 -28.18
C GLY A 9 -27.24 -11.60 -28.19
N GLN A 10 -26.32 -12.50 -27.86
CA GLN A 10 -26.63 -13.91 -27.69
C GLN A 10 -27.53 -14.11 -26.45
N PRO A 11 -28.65 -14.83 -26.57
CA PRO A 11 -29.52 -15.10 -25.43
C PRO A 11 -28.84 -16.08 -24.46
N ILE A 12 -28.93 -15.77 -23.18
CA ILE A 12 -28.49 -16.65 -22.09
C ILE A 12 -29.72 -17.03 -21.27
N THR A 13 -29.95 -18.34 -21.10
CA THR A 13 -31.07 -18.86 -20.33
C THR A 13 -30.56 -19.46 -19.04
N PHE A 14 -31.12 -19.01 -17.91
CA PHE A 14 -30.73 -19.49 -16.58
C PHE A 14 -31.86 -20.29 -15.95
N ARG A 15 -31.50 -21.28 -15.14
CA ARG A 15 -32.41 -21.96 -14.23
C ARG A 15 -32.07 -21.52 -12.81
N LEU A 16 -33.10 -21.23 -12.02
CA LEU A 16 -32.89 -20.89 -10.62
C LEU A 16 -32.58 -22.17 -9.84
N PRO A 17 -31.49 -22.21 -9.04
CA PRO A 17 -31.17 -23.34 -8.18
C PRO A 17 -32.27 -23.60 -7.14
N SER A 18 -32.40 -24.85 -6.69
CA SER A 18 -33.33 -25.21 -5.62
C SER A 18 -32.99 -24.60 -4.27
N ASP A 19 -31.72 -24.25 -4.04
CA ASP A 19 -31.22 -23.61 -2.81
C ASP A 19 -31.42 -22.09 -2.80
N THR A 20 -32.18 -21.54 -3.75
CA THR A 20 -32.41 -20.08 -3.81
C THR A 20 -33.25 -19.63 -2.61
N PRO A 21 -32.78 -18.67 -1.79
CA PRO A 21 -33.54 -18.21 -0.63
C PRO A 21 -34.89 -17.55 -0.99
N ASP A 22 -35.91 -17.78 -0.16
CA ASP A 22 -37.27 -17.26 -0.37
C ASP A 22 -37.35 -15.74 -0.55
N HIS A 23 -36.51 -14.98 0.14
CA HIS A 23 -36.50 -13.52 0.02
C HIS A 23 -36.05 -13.07 -1.38
N VAL A 24 -35.14 -13.81 -2.02
CA VAL A 24 -34.69 -13.55 -3.40
C VAL A 24 -35.81 -13.85 -4.39
N LEU A 25 -36.51 -14.98 -4.21
CA LEU A 25 -37.65 -15.35 -5.05
C LEU A 25 -38.75 -14.28 -5.02
N LYS A 26 -39.12 -13.82 -3.81
CA LYS A 26 -40.10 -12.75 -3.64
C LYS A 26 -39.65 -11.44 -4.29
N HIS A 27 -38.36 -11.11 -4.20
CA HIS A 27 -37.82 -9.92 -4.86
C HIS A 27 -37.91 -10.02 -6.38
N LEU A 28 -37.50 -11.16 -6.96
CA LEU A 28 -37.59 -11.40 -8.41
C LEU A 28 -39.03 -11.37 -8.92
N GLN A 29 -39.98 -11.92 -8.15
CA GLN A 29 -41.40 -11.89 -8.49
C GLN A 29 -41.96 -10.45 -8.51
N LYS A 30 -41.66 -9.65 -7.47
CA LYS A 30 -42.02 -8.23 -7.43
C LYS A 30 -41.40 -7.45 -8.59
N LEU A 31 -40.13 -7.74 -8.91
CA LEU A 31 -39.45 -7.09 -10.03
C LEU A 31 -40.09 -7.45 -11.38
N LYS A 32 -40.50 -8.71 -11.55
CA LYS A 32 -41.24 -9.17 -12.74
C LYS A 32 -42.58 -8.46 -12.90
N GLU A 33 -43.31 -8.27 -11.80
CA GLU A 33 -44.59 -7.56 -11.81
C GLU A 33 -44.43 -6.07 -12.14
N LYS A 34 -43.37 -5.44 -11.63
CA LYS A 34 -43.05 -4.03 -11.86
C LYS A 34 -42.60 -3.76 -13.30
N GLU A 35 -41.60 -4.49 -13.79
CA GLU A 35 -40.92 -4.21 -15.06
C GLU A 35 -41.59 -4.90 -16.27
N LYS A 36 -42.38 -5.96 -16.05
CA LYS A 36 -43.14 -6.73 -17.06
C LYS A 36 -42.29 -7.09 -18.29
N ARG A 37 -42.41 -6.31 -19.37
CA ARG A 37 -41.70 -6.53 -20.65
C ARG A 37 -40.19 -6.27 -20.57
N ASN A 38 -39.77 -5.41 -19.63
CA ASN A 38 -38.36 -5.03 -19.46
C ASN A 38 -37.63 -5.88 -18.42
N PHE A 39 -38.30 -6.90 -17.86
CA PHE A 39 -37.73 -7.75 -16.83
C PHE A 39 -36.40 -8.38 -17.25
N SER A 40 -36.33 -8.95 -18.46
CA SER A 40 -35.11 -9.58 -18.97
C SER A 40 -33.95 -8.61 -19.09
N SER A 41 -34.20 -7.37 -19.55
CA SER A 41 -33.18 -6.32 -19.63
C SER A 41 -32.68 -5.93 -18.24
N LYS A 42 -33.59 -5.82 -17.26
CA LYS A 42 -33.21 -5.48 -15.88
C LYS A 42 -32.41 -6.59 -15.20
N ILE A 43 -32.76 -7.85 -15.45
CA ILE A 43 -31.98 -8.99 -14.97
C ILE A 43 -30.60 -9.02 -15.65
N ALA A 44 -30.52 -8.72 -16.95
CA ALA A 44 -29.24 -8.64 -17.65
C ALA A 44 -28.31 -7.58 -17.04
N GLU A 45 -28.82 -6.40 -16.66
CA GLU A 45 -28.05 -5.39 -15.93
C GLU A 45 -27.52 -5.92 -14.59
N LEU A 46 -28.37 -6.59 -13.79
CA LEU A 46 -27.97 -7.15 -12.50
C LEU A 46 -26.90 -8.25 -12.67
N VAL A 47 -27.04 -9.10 -13.69
CA VAL A 47 -26.05 -10.14 -14.01
C VAL A 47 -24.74 -9.51 -14.46
N LEU A 48 -24.76 -8.51 -15.34
CA LEU A 48 -23.55 -7.81 -15.78
C LEU A 48 -22.82 -7.14 -14.62
N ASN A 49 -23.56 -6.48 -13.72
CA ASN A 49 -22.99 -5.89 -12.51
C ASN A 49 -22.38 -6.97 -11.60
N GLY A 50 -23.08 -8.08 -11.37
CA GLY A 50 -22.56 -9.19 -10.58
C GLY A 50 -21.30 -9.83 -11.18
N VAL A 51 -21.25 -9.97 -12.51
CA VAL A 51 -20.04 -10.45 -13.22
C VAL A 51 -18.91 -9.45 -13.05
N ASN A 52 -19.16 -8.16 -13.23
CA ASN A 52 -18.15 -7.12 -13.06
C ASN A 52 -17.60 -7.07 -11.63
N ASP A 53 -18.49 -7.20 -10.62
CA ASP A 53 -18.11 -7.30 -9.21
C ASP A 53 -17.29 -8.57 -8.94
N SER A 54 -17.62 -9.70 -9.59
CA SER A 54 -16.85 -10.94 -9.44
C SER A 54 -15.44 -10.82 -10.05
N ILE A 55 -15.30 -10.08 -11.16
CA ILE A 55 -14.00 -9.78 -11.77
C ILE A 55 -13.21 -8.83 -10.87
N ALA A 56 -13.88 -7.83 -10.30
CA ALA A 56 -13.28 -6.88 -9.37
C ALA A 56 -12.79 -7.56 -8.09
N LYS A 57 -13.54 -8.52 -7.54
CA LYS A 57 -13.13 -9.32 -6.37
C LYS A 57 -12.00 -10.30 -6.66
N ARG A 58 -11.89 -10.80 -7.89
CA ARG A 58 -10.81 -11.72 -8.30
C ARG A 58 -9.49 -10.99 -8.46
N ARG A 59 -9.51 -9.75 -8.95
CA ARG A 59 -8.36 -8.88 -8.80
C ARG A 59 -8.23 -8.63 -7.31
N GLU A 60 -7.08 -8.89 -6.71
CA GLU A 60 -6.78 -8.61 -5.30
C GLU A 60 -6.70 -7.08 -5.09
N ALA A 61 -7.77 -6.38 -5.45
CA ALA A 61 -7.87 -4.95 -5.54
C ALA A 61 -8.81 -4.47 -4.43
N ILE A 62 -8.35 -3.47 -3.70
CA ILE A 62 -9.11 -2.82 -2.63
C ILE A 62 -9.78 -1.59 -3.23
N THR A 63 -11.11 -1.58 -3.27
CA THR A 63 -11.88 -0.43 -3.74
C THR A 63 -12.20 0.50 -2.59
N ILE A 64 -11.55 1.67 -2.55
CA ILE A 64 -11.81 2.71 -1.54
C ILE A 64 -12.69 3.80 -2.19
N PRO A 65 -13.90 4.06 -1.66
CA PRO A 65 -14.75 5.12 -2.19
C PRO A 65 -14.15 6.50 -1.90
N LEU A 66 -14.24 7.42 -2.86
CA LEU A 66 -13.74 8.77 -2.69
C LEU A 66 -14.59 9.58 -1.69
N PRO A 67 -13.96 10.41 -0.83
CA PRO A 67 -14.67 11.37 0.00
C PRO A 67 -15.55 12.32 -0.82
N LYS A 68 -16.70 12.70 -0.26
CA LYS A 68 -17.56 13.72 -0.86
C LYS A 68 -16.88 15.08 -0.73
N GLY A 69 -17.00 15.93 -1.76
CA GLY A 69 -16.55 17.33 -1.70
C GLY A 69 -15.10 17.59 -2.13
N LEU A 70 -14.44 16.66 -2.82
CA LEU A 70 -13.11 16.92 -3.40
C LEU A 70 -13.16 18.03 -4.45
N ASP A 71 -12.22 18.98 -4.36
CA ASP A 71 -12.00 19.98 -5.40
C ASP A 71 -11.35 19.37 -6.66
N LYS A 72 -11.37 20.10 -7.79
CA LYS A 72 -10.70 19.67 -9.03
C LYS A 72 -9.22 19.40 -8.80
N SER A 73 -8.52 20.27 -8.09
CA SER A 73 -7.11 20.11 -7.74
C SER A 73 -6.84 18.81 -6.98
N GLN A 74 -7.65 18.50 -5.97
CA GLN A 74 -7.53 17.30 -5.15
C GLN A 74 -7.85 16.02 -5.94
N ARG A 75 -8.82 16.08 -6.86
CA ARG A 75 -9.11 14.96 -7.77
C ARG A 75 -7.98 14.71 -8.76
N ASP A 76 -7.37 15.77 -9.28
CA ASP A 76 -6.26 15.66 -10.22
C ASP A 76 -5.00 15.17 -9.49
N TRP A 77 -4.77 15.62 -8.25
CA TRP A 77 -3.72 15.09 -7.38
C TRP A 77 -3.90 13.60 -7.15
N LEU A 78 -5.09 13.14 -6.81
CA LEU A 78 -5.36 11.73 -6.53
C LEU A 78 -5.14 10.80 -7.74
N LYS A 79 -5.27 11.34 -8.95
CA LYS A 79 -5.05 10.61 -10.22
C LYS A 79 -3.61 10.66 -10.71
N HIS A 80 -2.77 11.50 -10.10
CA HIS A 80 -1.38 11.61 -10.50
C HIS A 80 -0.61 10.36 -10.07
N GLU A 81 0.29 9.86 -10.93
CA GLU A 81 1.03 8.61 -10.71
C GLU A 81 1.77 8.58 -9.36
N HIS A 82 2.48 9.65 -9.03
CA HIS A 82 3.18 9.76 -7.74
C HIS A 82 2.24 9.73 -6.53
N SER A 83 1.07 10.36 -6.60
CA SER A 83 0.09 10.35 -5.51
C SER A 83 -0.55 8.98 -5.35
N GLU A 84 -0.81 8.29 -6.45
CA GLU A 84 -1.29 6.90 -6.45
C GLU A 84 -0.25 5.98 -5.83
N ALA A 85 1.03 6.12 -6.18
CA ALA A 85 2.12 5.34 -5.61
C ALA A 85 2.28 5.59 -4.09
N LEU A 86 2.19 6.86 -3.67
CA LEU A 86 2.26 7.25 -2.26
C LEU A 86 1.07 6.67 -1.48
N LEU A 87 -0.16 6.82 -1.97
CA LEU A 87 -1.32 6.23 -1.31
C LEU A 87 -1.26 4.71 -1.30
N GLY A 88 -0.76 4.09 -2.37
CA GLY A 88 -0.51 2.66 -2.43
C GLY A 88 0.45 2.18 -1.34
N SER A 89 1.55 2.92 -1.11
CA SER A 89 2.50 2.57 -0.05
C SER A 89 1.92 2.75 1.34
N ILE A 90 1.16 3.83 1.58
CA ILE A 90 0.45 4.04 2.86
C ILE A 90 -0.54 2.92 3.11
N VAL A 91 -1.37 2.57 2.12
CA VAL A 91 -2.37 1.50 2.24
C VAL A 91 -1.70 0.15 2.51
N TYR A 92 -0.61 -0.16 1.80
CA TYR A 92 0.16 -1.37 2.04
C TYR A 92 0.70 -1.44 3.48
N GLN A 93 1.28 -0.34 3.96
CA GLN A 93 1.86 -0.25 5.29
C GLN A 93 0.78 -0.32 6.38
N LEU A 94 -0.41 0.26 6.15
CA LEU A 94 -1.57 0.16 7.03
C LEU A 94 -2.10 -1.27 7.13
N LEU A 95 -2.15 -2.00 6.02
CA LEU A 95 -2.58 -3.41 5.99
C LEU A 95 -1.56 -4.34 6.66
N SER A 96 -0.27 -4.00 6.57
CA SER A 96 0.82 -4.80 7.11
C SER A 96 1.03 -4.55 8.61
N ASN A 97 1.00 -3.29 9.05
CA ASN A 97 1.17 -2.92 10.45
C ASN A 97 0.36 -1.64 10.78
N PRO A 98 -0.92 -1.78 11.15
CA PRO A 98 -1.82 -0.64 11.31
C PRO A 98 -1.41 0.28 12.47
N VAL A 99 -0.92 -0.28 13.59
CA VAL A 99 -0.56 0.50 14.79
C VAL A 99 0.61 1.42 14.49
N ARG A 100 1.70 0.88 13.94
CA ARG A 100 2.90 1.67 13.62
C ARG A 100 2.62 2.74 12.57
N THR A 101 1.86 2.39 11.53
CA THR A 101 1.54 3.30 10.43
C THR A 101 0.64 4.43 10.88
N ALA A 102 -0.37 4.14 11.71
CA ALA A 102 -1.25 5.17 12.27
C ALA A 102 -0.48 6.14 13.16
N SER A 103 0.43 5.65 14.01
CA SER A 103 1.27 6.52 14.86
C SER A 103 2.17 7.43 14.03
N LEU A 104 2.82 6.90 12.98
CA LEU A 104 3.66 7.69 12.09
C LEU A 104 2.84 8.74 11.33
N LEU A 105 1.68 8.35 10.77
CA LEU A 105 0.79 9.28 10.09
C LEU A 105 0.23 10.35 11.03
N ALA A 106 -0.08 9.99 12.27
CA ALA A 106 -0.50 10.94 13.29
C ALA A 106 0.63 11.95 13.57
N SER A 107 1.86 11.50 13.78
CA SER A 107 3.02 12.38 13.98
C SER A 107 3.27 13.31 12.79
N LEU A 108 3.13 12.84 11.54
CA LEU A 108 3.25 13.70 10.35
C LEU A 108 2.07 14.66 10.18
N SER A 109 0.85 14.23 10.52
CA SER A 109 -0.38 15.02 10.34
C SER A 109 -0.60 16.05 11.45
N SER A 110 -0.18 15.75 12.67
CA SER A 110 -0.18 16.67 13.80
C SER A 110 1.25 17.14 13.99
N ASN A 111 1.57 18.33 13.50
CA ASN A 111 2.86 19.01 13.71
C ASN A 111 3.16 19.34 15.20
N SER A 112 2.70 18.52 16.16
CA SER A 112 2.65 18.85 17.59
C SER A 112 2.36 17.67 18.56
N LEU A 113 2.69 16.42 18.23
CA LEU A 113 2.86 15.40 19.27
C LEU A 113 4.29 14.88 19.18
N ASP A 114 4.99 15.04 20.30
CA ASP A 114 6.44 14.97 20.46
C ASP A 114 6.99 13.70 19.79
N ILE A 115 7.91 13.87 18.83
CA ILE A 115 8.62 12.75 18.20
C ILE A 115 9.32 11.91 19.29
N ASP A 116 9.74 12.57 20.36
CA ASP A 116 10.35 11.95 21.53
C ASP A 116 9.38 11.02 22.29
N GLU A 117 8.08 11.34 22.36
CA GLU A 117 7.07 10.49 23.01
C GLU A 117 6.76 9.23 22.17
N ALA A 118 6.75 9.36 20.85
CA ALA A 118 6.58 8.24 19.94
C ALA A 118 7.80 7.31 19.90
N LEU A 119 9.01 7.87 20.04
CA LEU A 119 10.25 7.10 20.13
C LEU A 119 10.32 6.33 21.45
N TYR A 120 9.88 6.95 22.56
CA TYR A 120 9.84 6.33 23.88
C TYR A 120 8.91 5.10 23.93
N LEU A 121 7.75 5.14 23.26
CA LEU A 121 6.84 3.99 23.15
C LEU A 121 7.43 2.85 22.29
N GLN A 122 8.28 3.18 21.32
CA GLN A 122 9.00 2.17 20.53
C GLN A 122 10.12 1.51 21.35
N GLU A 123 10.78 2.28 22.21
CA GLU A 123 11.83 1.79 23.10
C GLU A 123 11.25 0.92 24.23
N GLU A 124 10.08 1.27 24.80
CA GLU A 124 9.41 0.46 25.82
C GLU A 124 8.92 -0.89 25.25
N THR A 125 8.47 -0.94 23.99
CA THR A 125 8.06 -2.21 23.34
C THR A 125 9.25 -3.08 22.93
N ALA A 126 10.41 -2.50 22.62
CA ALA A 126 11.66 -3.22 22.40
C ALA A 126 12.28 -3.71 23.72
N ALA A 127 12.28 -2.88 24.77
CA ALA A 127 12.81 -3.21 26.10
C ALA A 127 11.93 -4.20 26.88
N SER A 128 10.62 -4.20 26.64
CA SER A 128 9.71 -5.22 27.20
C SER A 128 9.76 -6.56 26.44
N HIS A 129 10.40 -6.62 25.26
CA HIS A 129 10.67 -7.87 24.56
C HIS A 129 11.94 -8.58 25.06
N ASP A 130 12.78 -7.92 25.85
CA ASP A 130 14.05 -8.46 26.37
C ASP A 130 13.98 -8.95 27.83
N THR A 131 12.81 -8.84 28.49
CA THR A 131 12.69 -9.17 29.94
C THR A 131 11.54 -10.13 30.29
N GLY A 132 11.14 -11.01 29.36
CA GLY A 132 9.95 -11.85 29.57
C GLY A 132 9.91 -13.24 28.94
N ARG A 133 11.04 -13.81 28.50
CA ARG A 133 11.13 -15.26 28.18
C ARG A 133 12.16 -15.93 29.09
N GLU A 134 11.80 -16.06 30.36
CA GLU A 134 12.26 -17.20 31.16
C GLU A 134 11.65 -18.46 30.53
N TRP A 135 12.37 -19.06 29.58
CA TRP A 135 12.20 -20.46 29.26
C TRP A 135 12.78 -21.25 30.44
N SER A 136 11.91 -21.72 31.32
CA SER A 136 12.24 -22.71 32.33
C SER A 136 12.72 -23.99 31.63
N LEU A 137 14.05 -24.19 31.61
CA LEU A 137 14.68 -25.44 31.20
C LEU A 137 15.54 -25.96 32.35
N ASP A 138 14.88 -26.43 33.41
CA ASP A 138 15.45 -27.44 34.29
C ASP A 138 14.81 -28.78 33.89
N GLN A 139 15.62 -29.83 33.78
CA GLN A 139 15.40 -31.14 33.13
C GLN A 139 15.70 -31.17 31.62
N VAL A 140 16.92 -31.54 31.22
CA VAL A 140 17.33 -32.95 30.99
C VAL A 140 18.86 -33.05 31.04
N MET A 141 19.38 -33.97 31.86
CA MET A 141 20.78 -34.37 31.94
C MET A 141 21.12 -35.43 30.85
N ASP A 142 22.43 -35.55 30.56
CA ASP A 142 23.15 -36.58 29.77
C ASP A 142 22.97 -36.53 28.23
N ASP A 143 24.00 -36.57 27.36
CA ASP A 143 25.35 -37.16 27.50
C ASP A 143 26.29 -36.69 26.33
N THR A 144 27.58 -36.54 26.63
CA THR A 144 28.80 -36.46 25.77
C THR A 144 29.19 -35.25 24.86
N PRO A 145 30.51 -34.98 24.66
CA PRO A 145 31.06 -33.67 24.27
C PRO A 145 31.66 -33.63 22.84
N GLU A 146 31.57 -32.48 22.16
CA GLU A 146 32.52 -32.14 21.08
C GLU A 146 32.56 -30.61 20.83
N GLU A 147 33.78 -30.09 20.94
CA GLU A 147 34.40 -28.84 20.47
C GLU A 147 33.55 -27.56 20.29
N VAL A 148 33.88 -26.59 21.14
CA VAL A 148 33.52 -25.17 21.10
C VAL A 148 34.37 -24.42 20.07
N GLU A 149 33.75 -23.85 19.06
CA GLU A 149 34.17 -22.57 18.47
C GLU A 149 32.98 -21.61 18.45
N GLU A 150 33.05 -20.61 19.34
CA GLU A 150 32.10 -19.51 19.48
C GLU A 150 32.36 -18.46 18.39
N GLU A 151 31.49 -18.33 17.38
CA GLU A 151 31.34 -17.05 16.68
C GLU A 151 30.33 -16.20 17.44
N ARG A 152 30.85 -15.50 18.47
CA ARG A 152 30.15 -14.40 19.13
C ARG A 152 30.01 -13.24 18.15
N SER A 153 28.77 -12.92 17.83
CA SER A 153 28.22 -11.56 17.82
C SER A 153 29.27 -10.45 17.72
N HIS A 154 29.54 -9.98 16.50
CA HIS A 154 30.18 -8.68 16.29
C HIS A 154 29.33 -7.61 16.98
N SER A 155 29.84 -7.08 18.08
CA SER A 155 29.33 -5.89 18.74
C SER A 155 29.54 -4.68 17.83
N THR A 156 28.45 -4.04 17.44
CA THR A 156 28.43 -2.79 16.65
C THR A 156 29.07 -1.60 17.38
N ASP A 157 29.44 -1.75 18.65
CA ASP A 157 30.09 -0.70 19.45
C ASP A 157 31.56 -0.48 19.05
N GLU A 158 32.29 -1.51 18.59
CA GLU A 158 33.72 -1.36 18.24
C GLU A 158 33.95 -0.63 16.91
N GLU A 159 32.97 -0.65 15.99
CA GLU A 159 33.06 0.07 14.70
C GLU A 159 32.75 1.57 14.83
N LEU A 160 32.03 1.98 15.88
CA LEU A 160 31.68 3.37 16.16
C LEU A 160 32.85 4.14 16.81
N ASP A 161 33.63 3.47 17.67
CA ASP A 161 34.80 4.08 18.34
C ASP A 161 35.97 4.37 17.39
N ASN A 162 36.01 3.68 16.23
CA ASN A 162 37.02 3.90 15.19
C ASN A 162 36.57 4.89 14.09
N PHE A 163 35.42 5.56 14.26
CA PHE A 163 34.92 6.51 13.26
C PHE A 163 35.55 7.90 13.44
N ASP A 164 36.42 8.28 12.50
CA ASP A 164 37.13 9.57 12.51
C ASP A 164 36.23 10.74 12.05
N TRP A 165 35.60 11.39 13.02
CA TRP A 165 34.75 12.56 12.82
C TRP A 165 35.48 13.79 12.24
N ASP A 166 36.81 13.87 12.39
CA ASP A 166 37.63 14.97 11.89
C ASP A 166 37.75 14.92 10.35
N SER A 167 37.69 13.71 9.77
CA SER A 167 37.69 13.52 8.32
C SER A 167 36.33 13.80 7.66
N ALA A 168 35.24 13.76 8.42
CA ALA A 168 33.88 14.04 7.94
C ALA A 168 33.53 15.53 7.91
N MET A 169 34.20 16.36 8.73
CA MET A 169 34.00 17.82 8.79
C MET A 169 34.91 18.62 7.85
N LYS A 170 35.88 17.99 7.17
CA LYS A 170 36.71 18.71 6.19
C LYS A 170 35.86 19.10 4.98
N PRO A 171 35.71 20.39 4.65
CA PRO A 171 35.10 20.79 3.40
C PRO A 171 35.98 20.27 2.26
N LYS A 172 35.41 19.46 1.37
CA LYS A 172 36.07 19.07 0.13
C LYS A 172 36.46 20.35 -0.63
N GLU A 173 37.75 20.55 -0.84
CA GLU A 173 38.26 21.43 -1.90
C GLU A 173 37.77 20.87 -3.24
N THR A 174 36.61 21.35 -3.68
CA THR A 174 36.18 21.27 -5.06
C THR A 174 36.90 22.37 -5.81
N VAL A 175 37.67 21.97 -6.82
CA VAL A 175 38.24 22.83 -7.85
C VAL A 175 37.21 23.88 -8.27
N SER A 176 37.61 25.14 -8.16
CA SER A 176 36.84 26.31 -8.57
C SER A 176 36.62 26.30 -10.09
N GLU A 177 35.40 25.96 -10.51
CA GLU A 177 34.74 26.61 -11.63
C GLU A 177 33.48 27.25 -11.07
N GLU A 178 33.40 28.57 -11.16
CA GLU A 178 32.27 29.37 -10.68
C GLU A 178 30.96 28.83 -11.29
N PRO A 179 29.92 28.53 -10.49
CA PRO A 179 28.59 28.38 -11.06
C PRO A 179 28.14 29.77 -11.51
N LYS A 180 28.13 30.01 -12.82
CA LYS A 180 27.31 31.09 -13.35
C LYS A 180 25.87 30.80 -12.93
N GLU A 181 25.24 31.75 -12.26
CA GLU A 181 23.81 31.72 -12.01
C GLU A 181 23.10 31.72 -13.37
N GLU A 182 22.73 30.55 -13.86
CA GLU A 182 21.86 30.42 -15.03
C GLU A 182 20.47 30.88 -14.62
N SER A 183 20.07 32.06 -15.10
CA SER A 183 18.72 32.59 -14.88
C SER A 183 17.70 31.73 -15.61
N MET A 184 16.44 31.70 -15.12
CA MET A 184 15.35 30.95 -15.78
C MET A 184 15.18 31.31 -17.27
N GLU A 185 15.58 32.51 -17.69
CA GLU A 185 15.56 32.92 -19.09
C GLU A 185 16.56 32.14 -19.97
N ASP A 186 17.72 31.72 -19.45
CA ASP A 186 18.71 30.94 -20.23
C ASP A 186 18.25 29.49 -20.43
N LEU A 187 17.66 28.89 -19.39
CA LEU A 187 17.08 27.54 -19.46
C LEU A 187 15.88 27.48 -20.43
N LEU A 188 15.09 28.56 -20.53
CA LEU A 188 13.99 28.68 -21.48
C LEU A 188 14.47 28.99 -22.90
N GLY A 189 15.57 29.74 -23.04
CA GLY A 189 16.20 30.03 -24.33
C GLY A 189 16.74 28.77 -25.01
N ASP A 190 17.38 27.88 -24.25
CA ASP A 190 17.93 26.64 -24.80
C ASP A 190 16.83 25.62 -25.15
N PHE A 191 15.73 25.62 -24.41
CA PHE A 191 14.54 24.83 -24.74
C PHE A 191 13.85 25.30 -26.03
N LEU A 192 13.72 26.62 -26.24
CA LEU A 192 13.09 27.18 -27.44
C LEU A 192 13.96 27.02 -28.69
N SER A 193 15.29 27.04 -28.53
CA SER A 193 16.23 26.84 -29.64
C SER A 193 16.16 25.41 -30.19
N GLN A 194 15.91 24.43 -29.31
CA GLN A 194 15.82 23.01 -29.65
C GLN A 194 14.53 22.65 -30.42
N MET A 195 13.48 23.47 -30.30
CA MET A 195 12.18 23.24 -30.96
C MET A 195 12.07 23.84 -32.37
N ASN A 196 13.01 24.71 -32.75
CA ASN A 196 13.05 25.37 -34.08
C ASN A 196 14.08 24.75 -35.03
N LYS A 197 14.44 23.48 -34.83
CA LYS A 197 15.35 22.74 -35.71
C LYS A 197 14.63 21.65 -36.49
#